data_AF-A0A962X8E8-F1
#
_entry.id   AF-A0A962X8E8-F1
#
_cell.length_a   1.000
_cell.length_b   1.000
_cell.length_c   1.000
_cell.angle_alpha   90.00
_cell.angle_beta   90.00
_cell.angle_gamma   90.00
#
_symmetry.space_group_name_H-M   'P 1'
#
loop_
_entity.id
_entity.type
_entity.pdbx_description
1 polymer ?
#
loop_
_entity_poly.entity_id
_entity_poly.type
_entity_poly.pdbx_seq_one_letter_code
_entity_poly.pdbx_strand_id
1 'polypeptide(L)'
;FEFDVKDVLFARIDRRRKLPVTILLRALFDELNPNDAQARSVNEQILDIFFDTNTVRIADEQFTLELLPERLQGETASFDITIGDRVIVKTGERIKAKHVRDLTKAGVSSLVVPVDYLVGRILARDLIDPETGEALAVANDELTLEKLEKILSSGISEFKTLYINDVDRGAFISNTLRADTTRTQWDAQVEIYRMMRPGEPPTKDAAQRLLHDLFFSAERYDLSDVGRMKFNSRVGYNQTPIPGIPVKEHPPGVLSMEDILAVLKTLIDIRNGKGQVDDIDHLGNRRIRCVGEMAENVFRIGLVRVERAVKERLSLAEAEGLTPQDLINAKPVGAAIKEFFGSSQLSQFMDQNNPLSEVTHKRRISALGPGGLTRERAGFEVRDVHATHYGRVCPIETPEGPNIGLINSLAVYARTNDYGFLETPYRRVENGRVVDQIDYLSAIEEGQYVIAQANAALDAEGRLLDDLVSCRHLNEFALFTVDRVQYMDVSPKQIVSVAAALIPFLEHDDANRALMGSNMQRQAVPTLRAEKPLVGTGMER
;
A
#
# COMPACT_ATOMS: atom_id res chain seq x y z
N PHE A 1 -8.48 4.47 3.81
CA PHE A 1 -9.10 3.94 5.05
C PHE A 1 -8.31 4.43 6.24
N GLU A 2 -8.94 4.68 7.38
CA GLU A 2 -8.28 5.20 8.59
C GLU A 2 -8.99 4.71 9.85
N PHE A 3 -8.22 4.40 10.89
CA PHE A 3 -8.74 4.12 12.23
C PHE A 3 -9.01 5.41 13.00
N ASP A 4 -10.01 5.40 13.87
CA ASP A 4 -10.18 6.41 14.90
C ASP A 4 -9.60 5.97 16.26
N VAL A 5 -9.77 6.80 17.28
CA VAL A 5 -9.27 6.54 18.65
C VAL A 5 -10.05 5.41 19.34
N LYS A 6 -11.24 5.05 18.85
CA LYS A 6 -12.09 3.98 19.36
C LYS A 6 -11.93 2.68 18.56
N ASP A 7 -10.89 2.58 17.74
CA ASP A 7 -10.62 1.43 16.89
C ASP A 7 -11.76 1.10 15.90
N VAL A 8 -12.51 2.14 15.50
CA VAL A 8 -13.51 2.09 14.43
C VAL A 8 -12.83 2.43 13.10
N LEU A 9 -13.10 1.62 12.08
CA LEU A 9 -12.48 1.74 10.77
C LEU A 9 -13.36 2.56 9.82
N PHE A 10 -12.82 3.67 9.33
CA PHE A 10 -13.51 4.59 8.42
C PHE A 10 -12.93 4.57 7.00
N ALA A 11 -13.79 4.83 6.03
CA ALA A 11 -13.46 5.15 4.65
C ALA A 11 -13.69 6.64 4.36
N ARG A 12 -12.90 7.18 3.44
CA ARG A 12 -13.07 8.52 2.85
C ARG A 12 -12.86 8.40 1.35
N ILE A 13 -13.83 8.86 0.57
CA ILE A 13 -13.73 8.98 -0.88
C ILE A 13 -13.37 10.44 -1.19
N ASP A 14 -12.37 10.68 -2.02
CA ASP A 14 -11.89 12.03 -2.40
C ASP A 14 -11.66 12.99 -1.23
N ARG A 15 -11.13 12.48 -0.10
CA ARG A 15 -10.88 13.25 1.14
C ARG A 15 -12.13 13.93 1.73
N ARG A 16 -13.33 13.43 1.41
CA ARG A 16 -14.61 13.91 1.95
C ARG A 16 -14.85 13.40 3.38
N ARG A 17 -16.10 13.53 3.85
CA ARG A 17 -16.56 13.10 5.18
C ARG A 17 -16.25 11.61 5.42
N LYS A 18 -15.91 11.26 6.66
CA LYS A 18 -15.73 9.86 7.09
C LYS A 18 -17.06 9.10 6.99
N LEU A 19 -16.98 7.84 6.59
CA LEU A 19 -18.06 6.85 6.65
C LEU A 19 -17.51 5.55 7.25
N PRO A 20 -18.22 4.85 8.16
CA PRO A 20 -17.83 3.51 8.59
C PRO A 20 -17.56 2.63 7.37
N VAL A 21 -16.46 1.86 7.38
CA VAL A 21 -16.07 1.09 6.19
C VAL A 21 -17.09 0.02 5.82
N THR A 22 -17.88 -0.43 6.80
CA THR A 22 -18.97 -1.40 6.60
C THR A 22 -20.09 -0.84 5.72
N ILE A 23 -20.29 0.48 5.65
CA ILE A 23 -21.20 1.11 4.67
C ILE A 23 -20.70 0.86 3.25
N LEU A 24 -19.40 1.05 3.01
CA LEU A 24 -18.81 0.78 1.70
C LEU A 24 -18.95 -0.69 1.35
N LEU A 25 -18.62 -1.59 2.28
CA LEU A 25 -18.77 -3.04 2.06
C LEU A 25 -20.23 -3.41 1.78
N ARG A 26 -21.18 -2.92 2.57
CA ARG A 26 -22.62 -3.18 2.39
C ARG A 26 -23.12 -2.68 1.04
N ALA A 27 -22.63 -1.53 0.56
CA ALA A 27 -23.02 -1.01 -0.74
C ALA A 27 -22.49 -1.84 -1.92
N LEU A 28 -21.39 -2.59 -1.71
CA LEU A 28 -20.68 -3.38 -2.72
C LEU A 28 -21.08 -4.87 -2.73
N PHE A 29 -21.41 -5.46 -1.58
CA PHE A 29 -21.94 -6.82 -1.52
C PHE A 29 -23.28 -6.91 -2.22
N ASP A 30 -23.47 -7.93 -3.04
CA ASP A 30 -24.76 -8.21 -3.68
C ASP A 30 -25.79 -8.58 -2.59
N GLU A 31 -27.04 -8.11 -2.74
CA GLU A 31 -28.10 -8.46 -1.79
C GLU A 31 -28.40 -9.96 -1.82
N LEU A 32 -28.82 -10.48 -0.67
CA LEU A 32 -29.31 -11.86 -0.50
C LEU A 32 -30.26 -12.24 -1.62
N ASN A 33 -30.04 -13.40 -2.25
CA ASN A 33 -31.08 -14.00 -3.09
C ASN A 33 -32.18 -14.53 -2.16
N PRO A 34 -33.40 -13.94 -2.16
CA PRO A 34 -34.46 -14.33 -1.24
C PRO A 34 -34.95 -15.79 -1.45
N ASN A 35 -34.56 -16.43 -2.55
CA ASN A 35 -34.91 -17.81 -2.86
C ASN A 35 -33.85 -18.84 -2.43
N ASP A 36 -32.71 -18.40 -1.88
CA ASP A 36 -31.66 -19.28 -1.40
C ASP A 36 -31.74 -19.42 0.13
N ALA A 37 -32.12 -20.62 0.58
CA ALA A 37 -32.29 -20.93 1.99
C ALA A 37 -30.96 -20.95 2.78
N GLN A 38 -29.81 -20.93 2.11
CA GLN A 38 -28.49 -20.81 2.74
C GLN A 38 -27.87 -19.41 2.60
N ALA A 39 -28.63 -18.46 2.08
CA ALA A 39 -28.14 -17.11 1.83
C ALA A 39 -27.83 -16.42 3.18
N ARG A 40 -26.57 -15.99 3.32
CA ARG A 40 -26.04 -15.33 4.53
C ARG A 40 -26.23 -13.83 4.48
N SER A 41 -26.59 -13.23 5.61
CA SER A 41 -26.74 -11.78 5.66
C SER A 41 -25.43 -11.07 5.35
N VAL A 42 -25.49 -9.82 4.84
CA VAL A 42 -24.28 -9.07 4.49
C VAL A 42 -23.35 -8.90 5.70
N ASN A 43 -23.91 -8.79 6.91
CA ASN A 43 -23.14 -8.73 8.14
C ASN A 43 -22.39 -10.04 8.38
N GLU A 44 -23.04 -11.19 8.22
CA GLU A 44 -22.39 -12.50 8.35
C GLU A 44 -21.26 -12.66 7.34
N GLN A 45 -21.47 -12.26 6.08
CA GLN A 45 -20.43 -12.33 5.05
C GLN A 45 -19.23 -11.46 5.44
N ILE A 46 -19.47 -10.22 5.87
CA ILE A 46 -18.40 -9.33 6.37
C ILE A 46 -17.65 -9.99 7.53
N LEU A 47 -18.36 -10.51 8.54
CA LEU A 47 -17.74 -11.12 9.71
C LEU A 47 -16.91 -12.36 9.35
N ASP A 48 -17.43 -13.26 8.49
CA ASP A 48 -16.75 -14.49 8.04
C ASP A 48 -15.46 -14.18 7.27
N ILE A 49 -15.38 -13.01 6.61
CA ILE A 49 -14.18 -12.58 5.86
C ILE A 49 -13.06 -12.11 6.80
N PHE A 50 -13.39 -11.40 7.87
CA PHE A 50 -12.43 -10.70 8.72
C PHE A 50 -12.12 -11.42 10.04
N PHE A 51 -12.99 -12.33 10.49
CA PHE A 51 -12.82 -13.04 11.75
C PHE A 51 -12.77 -14.54 11.56
N ASP A 52 -11.89 -15.18 12.31
CA ASP A 52 -12.05 -16.58 12.63
C ASP A 52 -13.22 -16.75 13.60
N THR A 53 -13.87 -17.91 13.59
CA THR A 53 -14.98 -18.21 14.50
C THR A 53 -14.63 -19.34 15.46
N ASN A 54 -15.27 -19.33 16.63
CA ASN A 54 -15.29 -20.45 17.57
C ASN A 54 -16.68 -21.08 17.55
N THR A 55 -16.76 -22.41 17.46
CA THR A 55 -18.01 -23.15 17.57
C THR A 55 -18.32 -23.42 19.04
N VAL A 56 -19.53 -23.08 19.47
CA VAL A 56 -20.06 -23.42 20.79
C VAL A 56 -21.19 -24.42 20.56
N ARG A 57 -21.07 -25.60 21.17
CA ARG A 57 -22.10 -26.64 21.16
C ARG A 57 -22.84 -26.66 22.48
N ILE A 58 -24.11 -27.01 22.42
CA ILE A 58 -24.99 -27.14 23.57
C ILE A 58 -25.33 -28.61 23.71
N ALA A 59 -24.98 -29.21 24.85
CA ALA A 59 -25.32 -30.60 25.19
C ALA A 59 -25.64 -30.68 26.68
N ASP A 60 -26.75 -31.33 27.05
CA ASP A 60 -27.16 -31.55 28.45
C ASP A 60 -27.14 -30.27 29.31
N GLU A 61 -27.67 -29.16 28.77
CA GLU A 61 -27.67 -27.82 29.39
C GLU A 61 -26.27 -27.21 29.66
N GLN A 62 -25.21 -27.80 29.10
CA GLN A 62 -23.84 -27.30 29.18
C GLN A 62 -23.35 -26.76 27.85
N PHE A 63 -22.56 -25.69 27.92
CA PHE A 63 -21.88 -25.13 26.76
C PHE A 63 -20.49 -25.76 26.62
N THR A 64 -20.20 -26.27 25.42
CA THR A 64 -18.90 -26.83 25.06
C THR A 64 -18.29 -26.03 23.92
N LEU A 65 -17.13 -25.44 24.14
CA LEU A 65 -16.36 -24.71 23.13
C LEU A 65 -15.47 -25.69 22.35
N GLU A 66 -15.53 -25.64 21.02
CA GLU A 66 -14.54 -26.31 20.17
C GLU A 66 -13.19 -25.59 20.31
N LEU A 67 -12.20 -26.31 20.83
CA LEU A 67 -10.93 -25.72 21.27
C LEU A 67 -9.85 -25.88 20.20
N LEU A 68 -9.27 -24.76 19.80
CA LEU A 68 -7.97 -24.71 19.14
C LEU A 68 -6.93 -24.26 20.18
N PRO A 69 -6.09 -25.16 20.73
CA PRO A 69 -5.22 -24.85 21.87
C PRO A 69 -4.31 -23.64 21.65
N GLU A 70 -3.87 -23.42 20.42
CA GLU A 70 -3.02 -22.29 20.02
C GLU A 70 -3.68 -20.93 20.29
N ARG A 71 -5.02 -20.84 20.18
CA ARG A 71 -5.78 -19.60 20.41
C ARG A 71 -5.77 -19.14 21.85
N LEU A 72 -5.57 -20.06 22.80
CA LEU A 72 -5.49 -19.73 24.22
C LEU A 72 -4.13 -19.13 24.62
N GLN A 73 -3.12 -19.21 23.75
CA GLN A 73 -1.77 -18.82 24.13
C GLN A 73 -1.68 -17.34 24.49
N GLY A 74 -1.21 -17.04 25.69
CA GLY A 74 -0.99 -15.67 26.14
C GLY A 74 -2.21 -14.98 26.73
N GLU A 75 -3.39 -15.60 26.65
CA GLU A 75 -4.61 -15.17 27.35
C GLU A 75 -4.56 -15.52 28.85
N THR A 76 -5.37 -14.84 29.64
CA THR A 76 -5.60 -15.15 31.06
C THR A 76 -6.80 -16.06 31.17
N ALA A 77 -6.67 -17.20 31.85
CA ALA A 77 -7.76 -18.15 32.01
C ALA A 77 -8.89 -17.53 32.85
N SER A 78 -10.09 -17.46 32.30
CA SER A 78 -11.29 -16.94 32.98
C SER A 78 -11.98 -17.99 33.86
N PHE A 79 -11.62 -19.25 33.72
CA PHE A 79 -12.08 -20.39 34.53
C PHE A 79 -10.99 -21.48 34.53
N ASP A 80 -11.16 -22.51 35.36
CA ASP A 80 -10.20 -23.61 35.47
C ASP A 80 -10.21 -24.49 34.22
N ILE A 81 -9.05 -24.66 33.57
CA ILE A 81 -8.89 -25.49 32.37
C ILE A 81 -8.39 -26.87 32.80
N THR A 82 -9.19 -27.90 32.57
CA THR A 82 -8.92 -29.28 32.97
C THR A 82 -8.66 -30.21 31.78
N ILE A 83 -7.89 -31.27 32.00
CA ILE A 83 -7.81 -32.45 31.13
C ILE A 83 -8.28 -33.64 31.95
N GLY A 84 -9.49 -34.14 31.66
CA GLY A 84 -10.18 -35.05 32.58
C GLY A 84 -10.33 -34.39 33.96
N ASP A 85 -9.87 -35.08 35.01
CA ASP A 85 -9.94 -34.58 36.39
C ASP A 85 -8.74 -33.70 36.80
N ARG A 86 -7.77 -33.50 35.90
CA ARG A 86 -6.53 -32.77 36.21
C ARG A 86 -6.61 -31.32 35.74
N VAL A 87 -6.58 -30.37 36.68
CA VAL A 87 -6.45 -28.93 36.39
C VAL A 87 -5.05 -28.63 35.84
N ILE A 88 -4.98 -28.04 34.65
CA ILE A 88 -3.73 -27.61 34.00
C ILE A 88 -3.48 -26.13 34.22
N VAL A 89 -4.52 -25.30 34.11
CA VAL A 89 -4.45 -23.85 34.34
C VAL A 89 -5.55 -23.47 35.29
N LYS A 90 -5.21 -22.76 36.36
CA LYS A 90 -6.19 -22.20 37.29
C LYS A 90 -6.74 -20.87 36.77
N THR A 91 -7.95 -20.55 37.19
CA THR A 91 -8.59 -19.26 36.96
C THR A 91 -7.66 -18.11 37.38
N GLY A 92 -7.51 -17.12 36.51
CA GLY A 92 -6.64 -15.95 36.70
C GLY A 92 -5.17 -16.17 36.31
N GLU A 93 -4.74 -17.40 36.01
CA GLU A 93 -3.39 -17.67 35.54
C GLU A 93 -3.25 -17.44 34.02
N ARG A 94 -2.09 -16.91 33.61
CA ARG A 94 -1.77 -16.72 32.19
C ARG A 94 -1.39 -18.04 31.53
N ILE A 95 -1.99 -18.32 30.38
CA ILE A 95 -1.78 -19.55 29.62
C ILE A 95 -0.44 -19.47 28.89
N LYS A 96 0.52 -20.29 29.32
CA LYS A 96 1.89 -20.33 28.76
C LYS A 96 1.98 -21.37 27.64
N ALA A 97 3.02 -21.26 26.81
CA ALA A 97 3.31 -22.21 25.73
C ALA A 97 3.48 -23.68 26.20
N LYS A 98 3.76 -23.91 27.50
CA LYS A 98 3.75 -25.26 28.09
C LYS A 98 2.34 -25.83 28.19
N HIS A 99 1.38 -25.04 28.68
CA HIS A 99 -0.01 -25.48 28.86
C HIS A 99 -0.66 -25.79 27.52
N VAL A 100 -0.40 -24.96 26.51
CA VAL A 100 -0.85 -25.20 25.12
C VAL A 100 -0.29 -26.54 24.60
N ARG A 101 1.01 -26.79 24.78
CA ARG A 101 1.63 -28.08 24.39
C ARG A 101 1.02 -29.27 25.11
N ASP A 102 0.70 -29.14 26.39
CA ASP A 102 0.09 -30.20 27.18
C ASP A 102 -1.34 -30.50 26.69
N LEU A 103 -2.12 -29.47 26.35
CA LEU A 103 -3.46 -29.59 25.73
C LEU A 103 -3.40 -30.25 24.35
N THR A 104 -2.48 -29.82 23.49
CA THR A 104 -2.29 -30.41 22.15
C THR A 104 -1.89 -31.88 22.23
N LYS A 105 -0.97 -32.24 23.14
CA LYS A 105 -0.52 -33.64 23.34
C LYS A 105 -1.64 -34.55 23.84
N ALA A 106 -2.52 -34.02 24.67
CA ALA A 106 -3.67 -34.75 25.18
C ALA A 106 -4.82 -34.88 24.16
N GLY A 107 -4.72 -34.22 23.00
CA GLY A 107 -5.74 -34.27 21.96
C GLY A 107 -7.07 -33.63 22.35
N VAL A 108 -7.05 -32.63 23.25
CA VAL A 108 -8.25 -31.95 23.71
C VAL A 108 -8.80 -31.08 22.58
N SER A 109 -9.93 -31.47 22.01
CA SER A 109 -10.62 -30.78 20.91
C SER A 109 -11.83 -29.97 21.37
N SER A 110 -12.26 -30.14 22.62
CA SER A 110 -13.39 -29.43 23.19
C SER A 110 -13.20 -29.15 24.67
N LEU A 111 -13.85 -28.09 25.16
CA LEU A 111 -13.74 -27.62 26.53
C LEU A 111 -15.12 -27.19 27.04
N VAL A 112 -15.54 -27.69 28.20
CA VAL A 112 -16.76 -27.22 28.85
C VAL A 112 -16.51 -25.82 29.39
N VAL A 113 -17.36 -24.87 29.01
CA VAL A 113 -17.24 -23.46 29.38
C VAL A 113 -18.43 -23.03 30.24
N PRO A 114 -18.22 -22.23 31.30
CA PRO A 114 -19.32 -21.68 32.08
C PRO A 114 -20.08 -20.62 31.28
N VAL A 115 -21.34 -20.37 31.65
CA VAL A 115 -22.19 -19.33 31.03
C VAL A 115 -21.50 -17.97 31.06
N ASP A 116 -20.88 -17.64 32.19
CA ASP A 116 -20.15 -16.38 32.41
C ASP A 116 -19.02 -16.15 31.40
N TYR A 117 -18.43 -17.20 30.83
CA TYR A 117 -17.39 -17.08 29.80
C TYR A 117 -17.95 -16.60 28.45
N LEU A 118 -19.21 -16.95 28.16
CA LEU A 118 -19.88 -16.59 26.91
C LEU A 118 -20.48 -15.19 26.97
N VAL A 119 -20.78 -14.69 28.18
CA VAL A 119 -21.26 -13.31 28.36
C VAL A 119 -20.20 -12.33 27.83
N GLY A 120 -20.62 -11.39 27.00
CA GLY A 120 -19.73 -10.42 26.35
C GLY A 120 -19.04 -10.92 25.07
N ARG A 121 -19.14 -12.23 24.75
CA ARG A 121 -18.71 -12.73 23.44
C ARG A 121 -19.68 -12.27 22.36
N ILE A 122 -19.15 -12.12 21.15
CA ILE A 122 -19.90 -11.56 20.02
C ILE A 122 -20.32 -12.68 19.08
N LEU A 123 -21.58 -12.67 18.68
CA LEU A 123 -22.17 -13.66 17.80
C LEU A 123 -21.70 -13.46 16.35
N ALA A 124 -21.30 -14.55 15.69
CA ALA A 124 -20.79 -14.51 14.32
C ALA A 124 -21.89 -14.60 13.25
N ARG A 125 -23.03 -15.22 13.59
CA ARG A 125 -24.14 -15.52 12.66
C ARG A 125 -25.48 -15.22 13.29
N ASP A 126 -26.47 -14.92 12.47
CA ASP A 126 -27.87 -14.78 12.88
C ASP A 126 -28.33 -16.10 13.51
N LEU A 127 -29.04 -16.01 14.63
CA LEU A 127 -29.67 -17.16 15.28
C LEU A 127 -31.17 -17.04 15.16
N ILE A 128 -31.76 -18.04 14.53
CA ILE A 128 -33.20 -18.14 14.28
C ILE A 128 -33.70 -19.34 15.07
N ASP A 129 -34.83 -19.18 15.76
CA ASP A 129 -35.51 -20.25 16.45
C ASP A 129 -36.01 -21.30 15.42
N PRO A 130 -35.60 -22.57 15.53
CA PRO A 130 -36.00 -23.63 14.60
C PRO A 130 -37.51 -23.91 14.57
N GLU A 131 -38.22 -23.67 15.68
CA GLU A 131 -39.65 -23.97 15.80
C GLU A 131 -40.53 -22.79 15.39
N THR A 132 -40.16 -21.58 15.79
CA THR A 132 -40.98 -20.37 15.56
C THR A 132 -40.57 -19.59 14.32
N GLY A 133 -39.33 -19.74 13.85
CA GLY A 133 -38.75 -18.94 12.76
C GLY A 133 -38.45 -17.49 13.17
N GLU A 134 -38.55 -17.14 14.45
CA GLU A 134 -38.22 -15.81 14.96
C GLU A 134 -36.69 -15.64 15.14
N ALA A 135 -36.17 -14.44 14.86
CA ALA A 135 -34.76 -14.12 15.07
C ALA A 135 -34.49 -13.92 16.57
N LEU A 136 -33.71 -14.82 17.18
CA LEU A 136 -33.33 -14.78 18.59
C LEU A 136 -32.20 -13.76 18.85
N ALA A 137 -31.22 -13.73 17.95
CA ALA A 137 -30.10 -12.80 17.98
C ALA A 137 -29.55 -12.58 16.56
N VAL A 138 -29.02 -11.39 16.30
CA VAL A 138 -28.47 -11.01 14.99
C VAL A 138 -26.95 -11.07 15.02
N ALA A 139 -26.32 -11.35 13.90
CA ALA A 139 -24.87 -11.31 13.73
C ALA A 139 -24.30 -9.96 14.22
N ASN A 140 -23.18 -10.04 14.93
CA ASN A 140 -22.51 -8.95 15.66
C ASN A 140 -23.17 -8.53 16.99
N ASP A 141 -24.24 -9.19 17.42
CA ASP A 141 -24.78 -8.98 18.75
C ASP A 141 -23.84 -9.50 19.84
N GLU A 142 -23.82 -8.80 20.96
CA GLU A 142 -23.20 -9.28 22.19
C GLU A 142 -24.11 -10.25 22.92
N LEU A 143 -23.54 -11.34 23.43
CA LEU A 143 -24.25 -12.35 24.20
C LEU A 143 -24.45 -11.85 25.63
N THR A 144 -25.72 -11.72 26.00
CA THR A 144 -26.17 -11.43 27.37
C THR A 144 -26.76 -12.70 27.99
N LEU A 145 -26.91 -12.73 29.32
CA LEU A 145 -27.55 -13.84 30.03
C LEU A 145 -28.95 -14.14 29.47
N GLU A 146 -29.76 -13.10 29.25
CA GLU A 146 -31.10 -13.23 28.66
C GLU A 146 -31.09 -13.87 27.27
N LYS A 147 -30.09 -13.56 26.43
CA LYS A 147 -29.95 -14.18 25.10
C LYS A 147 -29.52 -15.64 25.20
N LEU A 148 -28.59 -15.95 26.10
CA LEU A 148 -28.12 -17.32 26.33
C LEU A 148 -29.25 -18.23 26.86
N GLU A 149 -30.10 -17.72 27.76
CA GLU A 149 -31.30 -18.42 28.24
C GLU A 149 -32.28 -18.73 27.08
N LYS A 150 -32.53 -17.75 26.21
CA LYS A 150 -33.38 -17.94 25.02
C LYS A 150 -32.80 -18.95 24.02
N ILE A 151 -31.47 -18.96 23.85
CA ILE A 151 -30.77 -19.93 22.99
C ILE A 151 -30.90 -21.35 23.58
N LEU A 152 -30.81 -21.51 24.90
CA LEU A 152 -31.04 -22.80 25.57
C LEU A 152 -32.48 -23.29 25.41
N SER A 153 -33.47 -22.38 25.56
CA SER A 153 -34.89 -22.75 25.46
C SER A 153 -35.38 -23.06 24.04
N SER A 154 -34.66 -22.62 23.01
CA SER A 154 -35.03 -22.79 21.59
C SER A 154 -34.47 -24.08 20.95
N GLY A 155 -33.77 -24.92 21.73
CA GLY A 155 -33.28 -26.21 21.25
C GLY A 155 -32.14 -26.13 20.21
N ILE A 156 -31.44 -25.00 20.12
CA ILE A 156 -30.28 -24.84 19.24
C ILE A 156 -29.14 -25.74 19.72
N SER A 157 -28.55 -26.53 18.82
CA SER A 157 -27.47 -27.46 19.14
C SER A 157 -26.07 -26.83 19.07
N GLU A 158 -25.88 -25.84 18.20
CA GLU A 158 -24.63 -25.12 18.09
C GLU A 158 -24.79 -23.70 17.55
N PHE A 159 -23.88 -22.81 17.95
CA PHE A 159 -23.76 -21.46 17.40
C PHE A 159 -22.29 -21.04 17.32
N LYS A 160 -22.01 -19.95 16.59
CA LYS A 160 -20.65 -19.47 16.36
C LYS A 160 -20.42 -18.10 16.99
N THR A 161 -19.29 -17.94 17.66
CA THR A 161 -18.83 -16.65 18.21
C THR A 161 -17.57 -16.18 17.47
N LEU A 162 -17.34 -14.87 17.43
CA LEU A 162 -16.13 -14.29 16.85
C LEU A 162 -14.92 -14.61 17.74
N TYR A 163 -13.82 -15.04 17.13
CA TYR A 163 -12.54 -15.15 17.82
C TYR A 163 -11.86 -13.77 17.86
N ILE A 164 -11.88 -13.17 19.06
CA ILE A 164 -11.34 -11.84 19.35
C ILE A 164 -10.43 -11.98 20.57
N ASN A 165 -9.27 -11.33 20.52
CA ASN A 165 -8.36 -11.21 21.64
C ASN A 165 -7.73 -9.80 21.71
N ASP A 166 -7.16 -9.47 22.87
CA ASP A 166 -6.58 -8.14 23.11
C ASP A 166 -5.15 -7.97 22.58
N VAL A 167 -4.59 -9.00 21.94
CA VAL A 167 -3.18 -9.05 21.56
C VAL A 167 -2.99 -8.90 20.05
N ASP A 168 -3.62 -9.76 19.26
CA ASP A 168 -3.38 -9.87 17.82
C ASP A 168 -4.65 -10.08 16.95
N ARG A 169 -5.84 -9.99 17.55
CA ARG A 169 -7.16 -10.15 16.92
C ARG A 169 -8.18 -9.15 17.48
N GLY A 170 -8.02 -7.87 17.16
CA GLY A 170 -8.93 -6.82 17.61
C GLY A 170 -10.34 -6.86 16.99
N ALA A 171 -11.34 -6.40 17.75
CA ALA A 171 -12.76 -6.34 17.36
C ALA A 171 -13.12 -5.22 16.35
N PHE A 172 -12.19 -4.85 15.46
CA PHE A 172 -12.29 -3.63 14.63
C PHE A 172 -13.54 -3.55 13.76
N ILE A 173 -13.79 -4.61 12.98
CA ILE A 173 -14.94 -4.66 12.06
C ILE A 173 -16.25 -4.80 12.83
N SER A 174 -16.24 -5.51 13.97
CA SER A 174 -17.39 -5.61 14.87
C SER A 174 -17.78 -4.25 15.46
N ASN A 175 -16.82 -3.48 15.97
CA ASN A 175 -17.03 -2.11 16.45
C ASN A 175 -17.51 -1.18 15.32
N THR A 176 -16.99 -1.39 14.10
CA THR A 176 -17.40 -0.63 12.93
C THR A 176 -18.84 -0.92 12.50
N LEU A 177 -19.26 -2.20 12.53
CA LEU A 177 -20.65 -2.60 12.27
C LEU A 177 -21.62 -1.99 13.30
N ARG A 178 -21.20 -1.82 14.56
CA ARG A 178 -22.01 -1.14 15.60
C ARG A 178 -22.15 0.36 15.35
N ALA A 179 -21.15 0.98 14.72
CA ALA A 179 -21.18 2.40 14.34
C ALA A 179 -21.90 2.65 13.00
N ASP A 180 -22.20 1.60 12.24
CA ASP A 180 -22.91 1.66 10.97
C ASP A 180 -24.40 1.91 11.17
N THR A 181 -24.91 2.98 10.57
CA THR A 181 -26.34 3.33 10.65
C THR A 181 -27.19 2.68 9.56
N THR A 182 -26.56 2.00 8.58
CA THR A 182 -27.23 1.43 7.40
C THR A 182 -27.59 -0.03 7.63
N ARG A 183 -28.71 -0.48 7.04
CA ARG A 183 -29.19 -1.86 7.17
C ARG A 183 -29.26 -2.59 5.83
N THR A 184 -29.73 -1.91 4.78
CA THR A 184 -29.84 -2.48 3.43
C THR A 184 -28.71 -2.02 2.51
N GLN A 185 -28.51 -2.72 1.39
CA GLN A 185 -27.55 -2.28 0.35
C GLN A 185 -27.96 -0.90 -0.18
N TRP A 186 -29.26 -0.70 -0.38
CA TRP A 186 -29.81 0.57 -0.83
C TRP A 186 -29.51 1.74 0.13
N ASP A 187 -29.71 1.55 1.44
CA ASP A 187 -29.40 2.60 2.44
C ASP A 187 -27.92 3.00 2.39
N ALA A 188 -27.04 2.01 2.23
CA ALA A 188 -25.61 2.25 2.11
C ALA A 188 -25.24 3.01 0.82
N GLN A 189 -25.84 2.63 -0.31
CA GLN A 189 -25.66 3.32 -1.59
C GLN A 189 -26.18 4.77 -1.52
N VAL A 190 -27.32 5.00 -0.85
CA VAL A 190 -27.87 6.33 -0.60
C VAL A 190 -26.93 7.19 0.24
N GLU A 191 -26.35 6.63 1.30
CA GLU A 191 -25.44 7.37 2.18
C GLU A 191 -24.15 7.79 1.45
N ILE A 192 -23.60 6.89 0.62
CA ILE A 192 -22.47 7.21 -0.26
C ILE A 192 -22.87 8.29 -1.28
N TYR A 193 -24.06 8.18 -1.89
CA TYR A 193 -24.56 9.16 -2.86
C TYR A 193 -24.70 10.55 -2.24
N ARG A 194 -25.33 10.66 -1.05
CA ARG A 194 -25.49 11.93 -0.33
C ARG A 194 -24.17 12.58 0.05
N MET A 195 -23.16 11.77 0.36
CA MET A 195 -21.81 12.25 0.67
C MET A 195 -21.09 12.80 -0.57
N MET A 196 -21.26 12.13 -1.73
CA MET A 196 -20.65 12.56 -3.00
C MET A 196 -21.41 13.71 -3.67
N ARG A 197 -22.72 13.75 -3.53
CA ARG A 197 -23.62 14.75 -4.13
C ARG A 197 -24.59 15.31 -3.07
N PRO A 198 -24.11 16.20 -2.20
CA PRO A 198 -24.95 16.78 -1.15
C PRO A 198 -26.05 17.64 -1.77
N GLY A 199 -27.31 17.37 -1.40
CA GLY A 199 -28.48 18.13 -1.84
C GLY A 199 -29.21 17.56 -3.06
N GLU A 200 -28.62 16.61 -3.79
CA GLU A 200 -29.33 15.89 -4.86
C GLU A 200 -30.16 14.74 -4.28
N PRO A 201 -31.44 14.57 -4.67
CA PRO A 201 -32.24 13.44 -4.24
C PRO A 201 -31.68 12.13 -4.84
N PRO A 202 -31.43 11.09 -4.02
CA PRO A 202 -30.88 9.84 -4.51
C PRO A 202 -31.94 9.00 -5.23
N THR A 203 -31.63 8.49 -6.42
CA THR A 203 -32.41 7.45 -7.11
C THR A 203 -31.58 6.16 -7.19
N LYS A 204 -32.24 5.00 -7.28
CA LYS A 204 -31.57 3.68 -7.30
C LYS A 204 -30.51 3.61 -8.40
N ASP A 205 -30.91 3.94 -9.61
CA ASP A 205 -30.03 3.90 -10.77
C ASP A 205 -28.88 4.90 -10.66
N ALA A 206 -29.12 6.11 -10.15
CA ALA A 206 -28.08 7.12 -10.01
C ALA A 206 -27.04 6.74 -8.95
N ALA A 207 -27.47 6.17 -7.82
CA ALA A 207 -26.55 5.74 -6.75
C ALA A 207 -25.71 4.53 -7.17
N GLN A 208 -26.34 3.52 -7.79
CA GLN A 208 -25.63 2.35 -8.31
C GLN A 208 -24.63 2.74 -9.40
N ARG A 209 -25.05 3.59 -10.35
CA ARG A 209 -24.17 4.09 -11.40
C ARG A 209 -23.00 4.90 -10.84
N LEU A 210 -23.25 5.76 -9.85
CA LEU A 210 -22.18 6.52 -9.19
C LEU A 210 -21.15 5.59 -8.56
N LEU A 211 -21.60 4.57 -7.81
CA LEU A 211 -20.69 3.62 -7.15
C LEU A 211 -19.88 2.82 -8.17
N HIS A 212 -20.51 2.38 -9.25
CA HIS A 212 -19.83 1.72 -10.37
C HIS A 212 -18.76 2.62 -11.00
N ASP A 213 -19.13 3.87 -11.30
CA ASP A 213 -18.27 4.87 -11.91
C ASP A 213 -17.06 5.27 -11.03
N LEU A 214 -17.15 5.10 -9.72
CA LEU A 214 -16.08 5.45 -8.78
C LEU A 214 -14.91 4.44 -8.78
N PHE A 215 -15.21 3.15 -8.87
CA PHE A 215 -14.20 2.10 -8.62
C PHE A 215 -14.05 1.09 -9.75
N PHE A 216 -15.10 0.88 -10.55
CA PHE A 216 -15.21 -0.25 -11.47
C PHE A 216 -15.28 0.17 -12.95
N SER A 217 -15.37 1.47 -13.23
CA SER A 217 -15.41 1.99 -14.60
C SER A 217 -14.02 2.31 -15.13
N ALA A 218 -13.59 1.59 -16.18
CA ALA A 218 -12.31 1.81 -16.84
C ALA A 218 -12.19 3.17 -17.54
N GLU A 219 -13.31 3.84 -17.82
CA GLU A 219 -13.30 5.20 -18.37
C GLU A 219 -12.92 6.25 -17.31
N ARG A 220 -13.18 5.98 -16.03
CA ARG A 220 -13.03 6.95 -14.93
C ARG A 220 -11.93 6.59 -13.95
N TYR A 221 -11.59 5.31 -13.84
CA TYR A 221 -10.62 4.80 -12.88
C TYR A 221 -9.59 3.92 -13.58
N ASP A 222 -8.31 4.17 -13.31
CA ASP A 222 -7.20 3.44 -13.88
C ASP A 222 -5.99 3.51 -12.93
N LEU A 223 -5.62 2.37 -12.35
CA LEU A 223 -4.42 2.22 -11.53
C LEU A 223 -3.14 2.33 -12.36
N SER A 224 -3.20 2.17 -13.69
CA SER A 224 -2.07 1.85 -14.56
C SER A 224 -1.35 0.55 -14.16
N ASP A 225 -0.48 0.06 -15.04
CA ASP A 225 0.33 -1.14 -14.77
C ASP A 225 1.20 -0.97 -13.52
N VAL A 226 1.72 0.24 -13.30
CA VAL A 226 2.58 0.54 -12.15
C VAL A 226 1.79 0.49 -10.84
N GLY A 227 0.60 1.11 -10.81
CA GLY A 227 -0.25 1.10 -9.62
C GLY A 227 -0.73 -0.31 -9.30
N ARG A 228 -1.11 -1.09 -10.32
CA ARG A 228 -1.49 -2.50 -10.15
C ARG A 228 -0.33 -3.36 -9.65
N MET A 229 0.86 -3.22 -10.23
CA MET A 229 2.07 -3.92 -9.77
C MET A 229 2.38 -3.58 -8.31
N LYS A 230 2.31 -2.30 -7.92
CA LYS A 230 2.56 -1.87 -6.54
C LYS A 230 1.52 -2.38 -5.57
N PHE A 231 0.26 -2.29 -5.95
CA PHE A 231 -0.86 -2.80 -5.17
C PHE A 231 -0.67 -4.29 -4.87
N ASN A 232 -0.43 -5.09 -5.92
CA ASN A 232 -0.28 -6.54 -5.80
C ASN A 232 0.93 -6.93 -4.94
N SER A 233 2.05 -6.23 -5.12
CA SER A 233 3.27 -6.44 -4.34
C SER A 233 3.06 -6.15 -2.85
N ARG A 234 2.28 -5.12 -2.51
CA ARG A 234 2.08 -4.69 -1.12
C ARG A 234 1.05 -5.53 -0.36
N VAL A 235 -0.04 -5.89 -1.03
CA VAL A 235 -1.16 -6.64 -0.45
C VAL A 235 -0.89 -8.15 -0.49
N GLY A 236 0.20 -8.58 -1.14
CA GLY A 236 0.64 -9.97 -1.16
C GLY A 236 -0.39 -10.87 -1.84
N TYR A 237 -0.79 -10.52 -3.06
CA TYR A 237 -1.92 -11.13 -3.73
C TYR A 237 -1.66 -12.60 -4.09
N ASN A 238 -1.96 -13.51 -3.14
CA ASN A 238 -2.32 -14.87 -3.47
C ASN A 238 -3.78 -14.83 -3.94
N GLN A 239 -4.01 -15.04 -5.24
CA GLN A 239 -5.32 -15.16 -5.89
C GLN A 239 -6.12 -16.39 -5.39
N THR A 240 -6.18 -16.62 -4.09
CA THR A 240 -7.03 -17.67 -3.54
C THR A 240 -8.44 -17.08 -3.49
N PRO A 241 -9.40 -17.59 -4.29
CA PRO A 241 -10.76 -17.08 -4.28
C PRO A 241 -11.30 -17.11 -2.85
N ILE A 242 -11.87 -16.00 -2.39
CA ILE A 242 -12.52 -15.95 -1.08
C ILE A 242 -13.84 -16.72 -1.21
N PRO A 243 -14.08 -17.78 -0.42
CA PRO A 243 -15.33 -18.54 -0.51
C PRO A 243 -16.55 -17.64 -0.34
N GLY A 244 -17.52 -17.73 -1.25
CA GLY A 244 -18.78 -16.96 -1.20
C GLY A 244 -18.74 -15.59 -1.88
N ILE A 245 -17.61 -15.15 -2.44
CA ILE A 245 -17.53 -13.91 -3.24
C ILE A 245 -17.41 -14.29 -4.72
N PRO A 246 -18.33 -13.84 -5.60
CA PRO A 246 -18.20 -14.10 -7.03
C PRO A 246 -16.99 -13.34 -7.59
N VAL A 247 -16.05 -14.08 -8.21
CA VAL A 247 -14.93 -13.49 -8.94
C VAL A 247 -15.51 -12.82 -10.20
N LYS A 248 -15.62 -11.49 -10.17
CA LYS A 248 -16.02 -10.70 -11.33
C LYS A 248 -14.74 -10.33 -12.09
N GLU A 249 -14.67 -10.69 -13.37
CA GLU A 249 -13.58 -10.25 -14.24
C GLU A 249 -13.70 -8.74 -14.42
N HIS A 250 -12.72 -8.02 -13.89
CA HIS A 250 -12.58 -6.58 -14.06
C HIS A 250 -11.36 -6.30 -14.92
N PRO A 251 -11.38 -5.22 -15.73
CA PRO A 251 -10.19 -4.73 -16.40
C PRO A 251 -9.04 -4.55 -15.38
N PRO A 252 -7.79 -4.92 -15.68
CA PRO A 252 -6.71 -4.93 -14.70
C PRO A 252 -6.43 -3.55 -14.06
N GLY A 253 -6.81 -2.47 -14.74
CA GLY A 253 -6.67 -1.09 -14.27
C GLY A 253 -7.73 -0.64 -13.25
N VAL A 254 -8.88 -1.31 -13.12
CA VAL A 254 -9.91 -0.92 -12.14
C VAL A 254 -9.77 -1.74 -10.86
N LEU A 255 -10.35 -1.25 -9.75
CA LEU A 255 -10.37 -2.01 -8.50
C LEU A 255 -11.39 -3.14 -8.57
N SER A 256 -11.14 -4.23 -7.84
CA SER A 256 -12.12 -5.28 -7.57
C SER A 256 -12.62 -5.24 -6.12
N MET A 257 -13.68 -5.99 -5.82
CA MET A 257 -14.10 -6.20 -4.42
C MET A 257 -13.01 -6.89 -3.60
N GLU A 258 -12.32 -7.86 -4.21
CA GLU A 258 -11.22 -8.60 -3.60
C GLU A 258 -10.05 -7.65 -3.24
N ASP A 259 -9.73 -6.71 -4.13
CA ASP A 259 -8.72 -5.67 -3.88
C ASP A 259 -9.07 -4.86 -2.62
N ILE A 260 -10.31 -4.38 -2.52
CA ILE A 260 -10.77 -3.58 -1.38
C ILE A 260 -10.68 -4.40 -0.08
N LEU A 261 -11.14 -5.65 -0.09
CA LEU A 261 -11.08 -6.53 1.07
C LEU A 261 -9.64 -6.84 1.49
N ALA A 262 -8.75 -7.06 0.53
CA ALA A 262 -7.35 -7.38 0.80
C ALA A 262 -6.59 -6.17 1.38
N VAL A 263 -6.90 -4.95 0.93
CA VAL A 263 -6.41 -3.71 1.58
C VAL A 263 -6.89 -3.61 3.02
N LEU A 264 -8.16 -3.91 3.29
CA LEU A 264 -8.70 -3.85 4.65
C LEU A 264 -8.08 -4.90 5.56
N LYS A 265 -7.87 -6.13 5.06
CA LYS A 265 -7.15 -7.18 5.80
C LYS A 265 -5.72 -6.74 6.14
N THR A 266 -4.98 -6.25 5.15
CA THR A 266 -3.62 -5.74 5.34
C THR A 266 -3.58 -4.63 6.39
N LEU A 267 -4.53 -3.70 6.35
CA LEU A 267 -4.62 -2.60 7.32
C LEU A 267 -4.94 -3.09 8.73
N ILE A 268 -5.85 -4.07 8.87
CA ILE A 268 -6.17 -4.72 10.14
C ILE A 268 -4.97 -5.49 10.69
N ASP A 269 -4.23 -6.20 9.84
CA ASP A 269 -3.03 -6.93 10.23
C ASP A 269 -1.96 -5.99 10.78
N ILE A 270 -1.71 -4.86 10.12
CA ILE A 270 -0.80 -3.82 10.62
C ILE A 270 -1.26 -3.32 12.00
N ARG A 271 -2.57 -3.10 12.19
CA ARG A 271 -3.13 -2.67 13.48
C ARG A 271 -2.99 -3.73 14.57
N ASN A 272 -3.08 -5.01 14.21
CA ASN A 272 -2.81 -6.16 15.07
C ASN A 272 -1.30 -6.41 15.33
N GLY A 273 -0.42 -5.53 14.86
CA GLY A 273 1.04 -5.66 15.01
C GLY A 273 1.69 -6.65 14.04
N LYS A 274 0.96 -7.11 13.03
CA LYS A 274 1.45 -7.99 11.96
C LYS A 274 1.80 -7.15 10.73
N GLY A 275 3.09 -6.87 10.54
CA GLY A 275 3.60 -6.09 9.41
C GLY A 275 4.16 -4.74 9.82
N GLN A 276 4.54 -3.92 8.83
CA GLN A 276 5.14 -2.61 9.03
C GLN A 276 4.35 -1.54 8.28
N VAL A 277 4.44 -0.30 8.76
CA VAL A 277 3.89 0.88 8.10
C VAL A 277 4.85 1.29 6.98
N ASP A 278 4.29 1.66 5.84
CA ASP A 278 5.08 2.04 4.67
C ASP A 278 5.70 3.43 4.87
N ASP A 279 6.97 3.56 4.51
CA ASP A 279 7.67 4.85 4.43
C ASP A 279 7.40 5.52 3.07
N ILE A 280 6.80 6.71 3.11
CA ILE A 280 6.43 7.50 1.92
C ILE A 280 7.68 8.04 1.20
N ASP A 281 8.79 8.21 1.91
CA ASP A 281 10.01 8.83 1.41
C ASP A 281 10.96 7.83 0.75
N HIS A 282 10.74 6.54 1.02
CA HIS A 282 11.42 5.44 0.35
C HIS A 282 11.25 5.55 -1.18
N LEU A 283 12.35 5.51 -1.96
CA LEU A 283 12.29 5.61 -3.43
C LEU A 283 11.54 4.47 -4.12
N GLY A 284 11.28 3.37 -3.41
CA GLY A 284 10.32 2.37 -3.86
C GLY A 284 8.89 2.90 -3.96
N ASN A 285 8.53 3.96 -3.22
CA ASN A 285 7.18 4.56 -3.19
C ASN A 285 7.12 5.91 -3.92
N ARG A 286 8.27 6.39 -4.42
CA ARG A 286 8.38 7.62 -5.22
C ARG A 286 8.79 7.28 -6.64
N ARG A 287 8.02 7.75 -7.62
CA ARG A 287 8.20 7.44 -9.03
C ARG A 287 8.61 8.68 -9.82
N ILE A 288 9.53 8.50 -10.76
CA ILE A 288 9.91 9.54 -11.71
C ILE A 288 8.93 9.52 -12.90
N ARG A 289 8.37 10.69 -13.21
CA ARG A 289 7.62 10.91 -14.44
C ARG A 289 8.50 11.62 -15.46
N CYS A 290 8.73 10.98 -16.58
CA CYS A 290 9.47 11.57 -17.69
C CYS A 290 8.58 12.46 -18.56
N VAL A 291 9.18 13.25 -19.44
CA VAL A 291 8.47 14.16 -20.34
C VAL A 291 7.43 13.42 -21.19
N GLY A 292 7.75 12.22 -21.67
CA GLY A 292 6.84 11.39 -22.49
C GLY A 292 5.51 11.11 -21.79
N GLU A 293 5.55 10.58 -20.56
CA GLU A 293 4.34 10.26 -19.79
C GLU A 293 3.52 11.51 -19.43
N MET A 294 4.19 12.62 -19.09
CA MET A 294 3.49 13.87 -18.79
C MET A 294 2.79 14.42 -20.04
N ALA A 295 3.47 14.38 -21.19
CA ALA A 295 2.90 14.80 -22.47
C ALA A 295 1.75 13.88 -22.91
N GLU A 296 1.88 12.56 -22.72
CA GLU A 296 0.82 11.58 -23.00
C GLU A 296 -0.44 11.87 -22.18
N ASN A 297 -0.29 12.13 -20.87
CA ASN A 297 -1.43 12.45 -20.01
C ASN A 297 -2.17 13.72 -20.48
N VAL A 298 -1.43 14.78 -20.82
CA VAL A 298 -2.02 16.02 -21.36
C VAL A 298 -2.68 15.76 -22.72
N PHE A 299 -2.07 14.93 -23.55
CA PHE A 299 -2.62 14.53 -24.84
C PHE A 299 -3.93 13.76 -24.66
N ARG A 300 -3.98 12.80 -23.73
CA ARG A 300 -5.19 12.03 -23.36
C ARG A 300 -6.31 12.96 -22.90
N ILE A 301 -6.02 13.95 -22.05
CA ILE A 301 -7.01 14.97 -21.65
C ILE A 301 -7.54 15.73 -22.87
N GLY A 302 -6.66 16.07 -23.82
CA GLY A 302 -7.05 16.67 -25.10
C GLY A 302 -7.99 15.76 -25.90
N LEU A 303 -7.68 14.46 -25.99
CA LEU A 303 -8.50 13.48 -26.70
C LEU A 303 -9.88 13.29 -26.06
N VAL A 304 -9.98 13.24 -24.73
CA VAL A 304 -11.28 13.14 -24.02
C VAL A 304 -12.19 14.33 -24.35
N ARG A 305 -11.62 15.54 -24.50
CA ARG A 305 -12.37 16.72 -24.95
C ARG A 305 -12.86 16.59 -26.39
N VAL A 306 -12.01 16.08 -27.28
CA VAL A 306 -12.38 15.82 -28.68
C VAL A 306 -13.47 14.75 -28.76
N GLU A 307 -13.30 13.64 -28.03
CA GLU A 307 -14.27 12.55 -27.97
C GLU A 307 -15.66 13.03 -27.56
N ARG A 308 -15.75 13.87 -26.51
CA ARG A 308 -17.03 14.44 -26.06
C ARG A 308 -17.68 15.28 -27.15
N ALA A 309 -16.92 16.15 -27.82
CA ALA A 309 -17.41 16.98 -28.90
C ALA A 309 -17.87 16.15 -30.12
N VAL A 310 -17.15 15.07 -30.43
CA VAL A 310 -17.52 14.13 -31.49
C VAL A 310 -18.82 13.38 -31.14
N LYS A 311 -18.94 12.85 -29.92
CA LYS A 311 -20.16 12.16 -29.44
C LYS A 311 -21.39 13.07 -29.52
N GLU A 312 -21.26 14.33 -29.11
CA GLU A 312 -22.32 15.33 -29.18
C GLU A 312 -22.73 15.64 -30.62
N ARG A 313 -21.76 15.84 -31.53
CA ARG A 313 -22.03 16.08 -32.96
C ARG A 313 -22.69 14.89 -33.64
N LEU A 314 -22.23 13.67 -33.37
CA LEU A 314 -22.82 12.45 -33.92
C LEU A 314 -24.25 12.21 -33.44
N SER A 315 -24.60 12.69 -32.24
CA SER A 315 -25.96 12.58 -31.71
C SER A 315 -26.95 13.54 -32.39
N LEU A 316 -26.45 14.65 -32.95
CA LEU A 316 -27.26 15.71 -33.56
C LEU A 316 -27.29 15.65 -35.10
N ALA A 317 -26.31 14.99 -35.73
CA ALA A 317 -26.16 15.00 -37.17
C ALA A 317 -27.03 13.95 -37.88
N GLU A 318 -27.68 14.36 -38.98
CA GLU A 318 -28.25 13.43 -39.95
C GLU A 318 -27.09 12.73 -40.68
N ALA A 319 -27.15 11.40 -40.78
CA ALA A 319 -26.00 10.56 -41.14
C ALA A 319 -25.50 10.70 -42.59
N GLU A 320 -26.21 11.45 -43.45
CA GLU A 320 -25.85 11.58 -44.86
C GLU A 320 -24.85 12.72 -45.10
N GLY A 321 -23.67 12.38 -45.64
CA GLY A 321 -22.67 13.33 -46.13
C GLY A 321 -21.61 13.77 -45.13
N LEU A 322 -21.61 13.25 -43.90
CA LEU A 322 -20.68 13.67 -42.86
C LEU A 322 -19.33 12.92 -42.95
N THR A 323 -18.23 13.65 -43.11
CA THR A 323 -16.89 13.02 -43.19
C THR A 323 -16.18 13.03 -41.83
N PRO A 324 -15.26 12.08 -41.54
CA PRO A 324 -14.50 12.08 -40.28
C PRO A 324 -13.70 13.37 -40.02
N GLN A 325 -13.31 14.09 -41.07
CA GLN A 325 -12.59 15.37 -40.95
C GLN A 325 -13.48 16.46 -40.34
N ASP A 326 -14.78 16.42 -40.58
CA ASP A 326 -15.75 17.40 -40.04
C ASP A 326 -15.99 17.21 -38.53
N LEU A 327 -15.77 15.99 -38.04
CA LEU A 327 -15.95 15.63 -36.64
C LEU A 327 -14.74 16.03 -35.78
N ILE A 328 -13.53 15.94 -36.32
CA ILE A 328 -12.30 16.07 -35.55
C ILE A 328 -11.77 17.50 -35.59
N ASN A 329 -11.74 18.16 -34.43
CA ASN A 329 -11.11 19.46 -34.26
C ASN A 329 -9.77 19.31 -33.50
N ALA A 330 -8.66 19.74 -34.12
CA ALA A 330 -7.33 19.68 -33.50
C ALA A 330 -7.08 20.77 -32.45
N LYS A 331 -7.88 21.85 -32.41
CA LYS A 331 -7.66 23.00 -31.51
C LYS A 331 -7.61 22.62 -30.02
N PRO A 332 -8.53 21.78 -29.47
CA PRO A 332 -8.50 21.42 -28.06
C PRO A 332 -7.22 20.67 -27.65
N VAL A 333 -6.74 19.76 -28.50
CA VAL A 333 -5.49 19.02 -28.28
C VAL A 333 -4.29 19.95 -28.38
N GLY A 334 -4.21 20.75 -29.44
CA GLY A 334 -3.11 21.70 -29.63
C GLY A 334 -3.03 22.75 -28.53
N ALA A 335 -4.17 23.21 -27.99
CA ALA A 335 -4.21 24.12 -26.86
C ALA A 335 -3.67 23.48 -25.58
N ALA A 336 -4.08 22.25 -25.26
CA ALA A 336 -3.61 21.53 -24.07
C ALA A 336 -2.09 21.30 -24.10
N ILE A 337 -1.54 20.87 -25.24
CA ILE A 337 -0.09 20.69 -25.40
C ILE A 337 0.66 22.02 -25.25
N LYS A 338 0.18 23.09 -25.91
CA LYS A 338 0.81 24.42 -25.81
C LYS A 338 0.80 24.97 -24.40
N GLU A 339 -0.31 24.78 -23.67
CA GLU A 339 -0.41 25.18 -22.27
C GLU A 339 0.59 24.43 -21.40
N PHE A 340 0.75 23.11 -21.61
CA PHE A 340 1.73 22.31 -20.88
C PHE A 340 3.17 22.77 -21.13
N PHE A 341 3.60 22.91 -22.39
CA PHE A 341 4.98 23.34 -22.68
C PHE A 341 5.23 24.84 -22.42
N GLY A 342 4.19 25.68 -22.46
CA GLY A 342 4.33 27.12 -22.27
C GLY A 342 4.26 27.58 -20.82
N SER A 343 3.38 26.96 -20.02
CA SER A 343 3.01 27.49 -18.69
C SER A 343 3.28 26.53 -17.52
N SER A 344 3.68 25.29 -17.80
CA SER A 344 3.96 24.32 -16.73
C SER A 344 5.20 24.72 -15.93
N GLN A 345 5.14 24.52 -14.60
CA GLN A 345 6.28 24.72 -13.69
C GLN A 345 7.50 23.84 -14.02
N LEU A 346 7.25 22.71 -14.71
CA LEU A 346 8.29 21.76 -15.13
C LEU A 346 8.89 22.11 -16.49
N SER A 347 8.26 23.01 -17.25
CA SER A 347 8.80 23.54 -18.51
C SER A 347 9.60 24.81 -18.20
N GLN A 348 10.89 24.65 -17.95
CA GLN A 348 11.78 25.73 -17.54
C GLN A 348 12.73 26.12 -18.67
N PHE A 349 13.15 27.38 -18.68
CA PHE A 349 14.25 27.80 -19.55
C PHE A 349 15.51 27.05 -19.17
N MET A 350 16.19 26.49 -20.16
CA MET A 350 17.39 25.70 -19.92
C MET A 350 18.53 26.59 -19.42
N ASP A 351 19.05 26.29 -18.23
CA ASP A 351 20.35 26.79 -17.75
C ASP A 351 21.45 26.48 -18.78
N GLN A 352 21.96 27.52 -19.45
CA GLN A 352 22.91 27.42 -20.57
C GLN A 352 24.25 28.13 -20.28
N ASN A 353 24.57 28.37 -19.00
CA ASN A 353 25.80 29.08 -18.63
C ASN A 353 27.05 28.33 -19.12
N ASN A 354 27.07 27.00 -18.97
CA ASN A 354 28.14 26.13 -19.41
C ASN A 354 27.61 24.70 -19.70
N PRO A 355 28.39 23.81 -20.33
CA PRO A 355 27.95 22.46 -20.67
C PRO A 355 27.53 21.62 -19.46
N LEU A 356 28.19 21.77 -18.30
CA LEU A 356 27.81 21.07 -17.08
C LEU A 356 26.43 21.51 -16.58
N SER A 357 26.14 22.82 -16.64
CA SER A 357 24.85 23.39 -16.29
C SER A 357 23.72 22.79 -17.12
N GLU A 358 23.93 22.63 -18.42
CA GLU A 358 22.96 22.02 -19.32
C GLU A 358 22.72 20.53 -18.99
N VAL A 359 23.79 19.76 -18.80
CA VAL A 359 23.70 18.32 -18.50
C VAL A 359 23.03 18.07 -17.15
N THR A 360 23.43 18.83 -16.12
CA THR A 360 22.85 18.71 -14.78
C THR A 360 21.39 19.14 -14.74
N HIS A 361 21.00 20.17 -15.50
CA HIS A 361 19.61 20.60 -15.60
C HIS A 361 18.72 19.51 -16.22
N LYS A 362 19.18 18.85 -17.29
CA LYS A 362 18.43 17.74 -17.91
C LYS A 362 18.31 16.51 -17.01
N ARG A 363 19.25 16.32 -16.07
CA ARG A 363 19.28 15.21 -15.09
C ARG A 363 18.67 15.58 -13.73
N ARG A 364 17.96 16.70 -13.64
CA ARG A 364 17.33 17.20 -12.43
C ARG A 364 15.99 16.51 -12.19
N ILE A 365 15.74 16.13 -10.95
CA ILE A 365 14.44 15.63 -10.47
C ILE A 365 13.80 16.64 -9.54
N SER A 366 12.48 16.78 -9.61
CA SER A 366 11.71 17.75 -8.83
C SER A 366 10.51 17.06 -8.17
N ALA A 367 10.38 17.25 -6.85
CA ALA A 367 9.18 16.87 -6.11
C ALA A 367 8.04 17.90 -6.27
N LEU A 368 8.34 19.07 -6.85
CA LEU A 368 7.38 20.13 -7.14
C LEU A 368 6.72 19.92 -8.50
N GLY A 369 5.47 20.36 -8.65
CA GLY A 369 4.74 20.36 -9.92
C GLY A 369 3.36 19.72 -9.81
N PRO A 370 2.65 19.55 -10.94
CA PRO A 370 1.32 18.93 -10.96
C PRO A 370 1.37 17.48 -10.46
N GLY A 371 0.62 17.19 -9.39
CA GLY A 371 0.60 15.89 -8.73
C GLY A 371 1.75 15.65 -7.73
N GLY A 372 2.66 16.63 -7.57
CA GLY A 372 3.72 16.62 -6.57
C GLY A 372 3.38 17.41 -5.31
N LEU A 373 4.42 17.73 -4.53
CA LEU A 373 4.33 18.55 -3.33
C LEU A 373 4.31 20.04 -3.68
N THR A 374 3.70 20.84 -2.81
CA THR A 374 3.90 22.30 -2.81
C THR A 374 4.94 22.66 -1.76
N ARG A 375 5.67 23.76 -1.96
CA ARG A 375 6.73 24.22 -1.05
C ARG A 375 6.25 24.35 0.40
N GLU A 376 5.03 24.86 0.59
CA GLU A 376 4.41 25.10 1.90
C GLU A 376 3.94 23.81 2.60
N ARG A 377 3.64 22.77 1.83
CA ARG A 377 3.21 21.46 2.37
C ARG A 377 4.35 20.48 2.56
N ALA A 378 5.52 20.79 2.02
CA ALA A 378 6.70 19.98 2.17
C ALA A 378 7.32 20.17 3.57
N GLY A 379 7.07 19.19 4.44
CA GLY A 379 7.67 19.11 5.77
C GLY A 379 9.18 18.86 5.74
N PHE A 380 9.74 18.59 6.92
CA PHE A 380 11.17 18.28 7.07
C PHE A 380 11.52 16.90 6.48
N GLU A 381 10.72 15.88 6.78
CA GLU A 381 10.94 14.47 6.40
C GLU A 381 11.20 14.32 4.89
N VAL A 382 10.31 14.90 4.06
CA VAL A 382 10.40 14.80 2.60
C VAL A 382 11.62 15.49 1.97
N ARG A 383 12.28 16.39 2.72
CA ARG A 383 13.47 17.13 2.29
C ARG A 383 14.77 16.47 2.74
N ASP A 384 14.68 15.55 3.69
CA ASP A 384 15.85 14.87 4.24
C ASP A 384 16.42 13.84 3.26
N VAL A 385 17.66 13.43 3.51
CA VAL A 385 18.31 12.39 2.71
C VAL A 385 17.89 11.02 3.24
N HIS A 386 17.15 10.29 2.42
CA HIS A 386 16.72 8.92 2.73
C HIS A 386 17.78 7.90 2.30
N ALA A 387 17.94 6.79 3.03
CA ALA A 387 18.96 5.76 2.75
C ALA A 387 18.88 5.19 1.31
N THR A 388 17.67 5.02 0.79
CA THR A 388 17.44 4.54 -0.59
C THR A 388 17.88 5.49 -1.69
N HIS A 389 18.24 6.75 -1.36
CA HIS A 389 18.88 7.66 -2.32
C HIS A 389 20.23 7.14 -2.80
N TYR A 390 20.88 6.26 -2.04
CA TYR A 390 22.18 5.69 -2.37
C TYR A 390 22.21 5.13 -3.81
N GLY A 391 23.13 5.63 -4.62
CA GLY A 391 23.29 5.21 -6.02
C GLY A 391 22.23 5.74 -7.00
N ARG A 392 21.19 6.44 -6.52
CA ARG A 392 20.01 6.85 -7.31
C ARG A 392 19.86 8.37 -7.39
N VAL A 393 19.94 9.03 -6.24
CA VAL A 393 19.78 10.48 -6.10
C VAL A 393 21.00 11.00 -5.35
N CYS A 394 21.64 12.03 -5.90
CA CYS A 394 22.81 12.62 -5.28
C CYS A 394 22.43 13.30 -3.97
N PRO A 395 23.07 12.96 -2.83
CA PRO A 395 22.78 13.59 -1.54
C PRO A 395 23.41 14.98 -1.40
N ILE A 396 24.31 15.38 -2.32
CA ILE A 396 25.07 16.63 -2.26
C ILE A 396 24.45 17.71 -3.15
N GLU A 397 24.09 17.37 -4.39
CA GLU A 397 23.65 18.36 -5.38
C GLU A 397 22.15 18.66 -5.24
N THR A 398 21.85 19.67 -4.43
CA THR A 398 20.53 20.28 -4.26
C THR A 398 20.69 21.82 -4.20
N PRO A 399 19.72 22.62 -4.69
CA PRO A 399 19.76 24.05 -4.49
C PRO A 399 19.64 24.40 -3.00
N GLU A 400 20.31 25.48 -2.61
CA GLU A 400 20.21 26.05 -1.27
C GLU A 400 18.88 26.80 -1.08
N GLY A 401 18.52 27.05 0.18
CA GLY A 401 17.36 27.86 0.53
C GLY A 401 16.02 27.11 0.41
N PRO A 402 14.93 27.76 -0.03
CA PRO A 402 13.57 27.22 0.10
C PRO A 402 13.31 25.89 -0.64
N ASN A 403 14.14 25.55 -1.63
CA ASN A 403 13.99 24.35 -2.46
C ASN A 403 14.90 23.18 -2.06
N ILE A 404 15.65 23.31 -0.95
CA ILE A 404 16.53 22.24 -0.48
C ILE A 404 15.75 20.93 -0.28
N GLY A 405 16.29 19.83 -0.83
CA GLY A 405 15.72 18.49 -0.79
C GLY A 405 14.53 18.26 -1.72
N LEU A 406 13.91 19.33 -2.25
CA LEU A 406 12.78 19.23 -3.19
C LEU A 406 13.21 19.15 -4.64
N ILE A 407 14.43 19.58 -4.93
CA ILE A 407 15.06 19.49 -6.23
C ILE A 407 16.38 18.77 -6.00
N ASN A 408 16.54 17.62 -6.63
CA ASN A 408 17.77 16.83 -6.51
C ASN A 408 18.31 16.49 -7.90
N SER A 409 19.53 15.98 -7.94
CA SER A 409 20.18 15.55 -9.17
C SER A 409 20.26 14.02 -9.21
N LEU A 410 20.06 13.43 -10.39
CA LEU A 410 20.29 11.99 -10.57
C LEU A 410 21.77 11.65 -10.34
N ALA A 411 22.02 10.55 -9.63
CA ALA A 411 23.37 10.03 -9.47
C ALA A 411 23.96 9.57 -10.83
N VAL A 412 25.28 9.37 -10.90
CA VAL A 412 26.00 9.12 -12.16
C VAL A 412 25.44 7.92 -12.93
N TYR A 413 25.28 6.77 -12.28
CA TYR A 413 24.83 5.53 -12.93
C TYR A 413 23.33 5.24 -12.78
N ALA A 414 22.61 6.11 -12.07
CA ALA A 414 21.17 5.97 -11.87
C ALA A 414 20.43 6.03 -13.20
N ARG A 415 19.44 5.15 -13.35
CA ARG A 415 18.49 5.18 -14.46
C ARG A 415 17.08 4.87 -13.98
N THR A 416 16.12 5.16 -14.83
CA THR A 416 14.71 4.87 -14.59
C THR A 416 14.37 3.54 -15.25
N ASN A 417 13.71 2.64 -14.52
CA ASN A 417 13.20 1.39 -15.08
C ASN A 417 11.89 1.60 -15.86
N ASP A 418 11.38 0.52 -16.47
CA ASP A 418 10.16 0.57 -17.29
C ASP A 418 8.92 1.05 -16.51
N TYR A 419 8.91 0.81 -15.19
CA TYR A 419 7.85 1.25 -14.29
C TYR A 419 8.06 2.67 -13.74
N GLY A 420 9.13 3.38 -14.10
CA GLY A 420 9.38 4.74 -13.62
C GLY A 420 10.14 4.84 -12.28
N PHE A 421 10.57 3.74 -11.69
CA PHE A 421 11.37 3.75 -10.45
C PHE A 421 12.85 3.90 -10.75
N LEU A 422 13.58 4.52 -9.81
CA LEU A 422 15.03 4.65 -9.93
C LEU A 422 15.72 3.35 -9.53
N GLU A 423 16.66 2.93 -10.37
CA GLU A 423 17.52 1.78 -10.18
C GLU A 423 18.98 2.16 -10.35
N THR A 424 19.85 1.40 -9.71
CA THR A 424 21.29 1.61 -9.71
C THR A 424 22.00 0.27 -9.94
N PRO A 425 23.15 0.25 -10.65
CA PRO A 425 23.80 -0.99 -11.00
C PRO A 425 24.65 -1.53 -9.85
N TYR A 426 24.67 -2.86 -9.73
CA TYR A 426 25.50 -3.61 -8.80
C TYR A 426 26.21 -4.77 -9.51
N ARG A 427 27.43 -5.10 -9.06
CA ARG A 427 28.15 -6.30 -9.48
C ARG A 427 27.65 -7.47 -8.66
N ARG A 428 27.33 -8.58 -9.31
CA ARG A 428 26.90 -9.81 -8.63
C ARG A 428 28.08 -10.48 -7.91
N VAL A 429 27.81 -11.10 -6.77
CA VAL A 429 28.79 -11.85 -5.97
C VAL A 429 28.32 -13.29 -5.87
N GLU A 430 29.13 -14.24 -6.33
CA GLU A 430 28.81 -15.66 -6.32
C GLU A 430 29.91 -16.43 -5.57
N ASN A 431 29.53 -17.14 -4.50
CA ASN A 431 30.46 -17.93 -3.68
C ASN A 431 31.69 -17.11 -3.21
N GLY A 432 31.47 -15.86 -2.79
CA GLY A 432 32.52 -14.95 -2.33
C GLY A 432 33.38 -14.31 -3.41
N ARG A 433 33.07 -14.55 -4.70
CA ARG A 433 33.75 -13.96 -5.85
C ARG A 433 32.85 -12.93 -6.53
N VAL A 434 33.36 -11.72 -6.71
CA VAL A 434 32.71 -10.66 -7.48
C VAL A 434 32.85 -10.99 -8.98
N VAL A 435 31.72 -11.12 -9.66
CA VAL A 435 31.67 -11.38 -11.11
C VAL A 435 31.45 -10.08 -11.89
N ASP A 436 31.75 -10.11 -13.19
CA ASP A 436 31.57 -8.95 -14.09
C ASP A 436 30.13 -8.77 -14.59
N GLN A 437 29.20 -9.58 -14.11
CA GLN A 437 27.78 -9.39 -14.36
C GLN A 437 27.25 -8.21 -13.55
N ILE A 438 26.59 -7.28 -14.25
CA ILE A 438 25.96 -6.10 -13.66
C ILE A 438 24.43 -6.26 -13.72
N ASP A 439 23.79 -6.23 -12.56
CA ASP A 439 22.34 -6.20 -12.43
C ASP A 439 21.91 -4.82 -11.90
N TYR A 440 20.85 -4.25 -12.47
CA TYR A 440 20.26 -3.01 -11.94
C TYR A 440 19.17 -3.36 -10.95
N LEU A 441 19.26 -2.80 -9.74
CA LEU A 441 18.30 -3.07 -8.68
C LEU A 441 17.52 -1.80 -8.34
N SER A 442 16.20 -1.92 -8.28
CA SER A 442 15.33 -0.90 -7.73
C SER A 442 15.47 -0.80 -6.21
N ALA A 443 14.99 0.29 -5.61
CA ALA A 443 15.00 0.43 -4.15
C ALA A 443 14.15 -0.64 -3.43
N ILE A 444 13.21 -1.28 -4.13
CA ILE A 444 12.35 -2.34 -3.59
C ILE A 444 13.14 -3.65 -3.47
N GLU A 445 13.92 -3.97 -4.50
CA GLU A 445 14.71 -5.20 -4.57
C GLU A 445 15.96 -5.11 -3.71
N GLU A 446 16.61 -3.93 -3.68
CA GLU A 446 17.86 -3.71 -2.94
C GLU A 446 17.79 -4.16 -1.48
N GLY A 447 16.66 -3.88 -0.80
CA GLY A 447 16.50 -4.21 0.62
C GLY A 447 16.60 -5.70 0.94
N GLN A 448 16.36 -6.58 -0.04
CA GLN A 448 16.40 -8.04 0.15
C GLN A 448 17.82 -8.62 0.12
N TYR A 449 18.78 -7.88 -0.45
CA TYR A 449 20.14 -8.34 -0.64
C TYR A 449 21.12 -7.71 0.36
N VAL A 450 22.25 -8.37 0.59
CA VAL A 450 23.40 -7.84 1.33
C VAL A 450 24.41 -7.32 0.31
N ILE A 451 24.68 -6.01 0.37
CA ILE A 451 25.47 -5.32 -0.66
C ILE A 451 26.76 -4.76 -0.05
N ALA A 452 27.91 -5.21 -0.57
CA ALA A 452 29.23 -4.74 -0.18
C ALA A 452 29.57 -3.37 -0.79
N GLN A 453 30.37 -2.59 -0.06
CA GLN A 453 30.87 -1.29 -0.54
C GLN A 453 31.88 -1.43 -1.68
N ALA A 454 31.98 -0.40 -2.52
CA ALA A 454 32.86 -0.41 -3.70
C ALA A 454 34.37 -0.51 -3.38
N ASN A 455 34.76 -0.15 -2.16
CA ASN A 455 36.14 -0.12 -1.67
C ASN A 455 36.56 -1.41 -0.95
N ALA A 456 35.70 -2.44 -0.90
CA ALA A 456 36.07 -3.73 -0.31
C ALA A 456 37.27 -4.33 -1.06
N ALA A 457 38.24 -4.86 -0.32
CA ALA A 457 39.49 -5.37 -0.87
C ALA A 457 39.25 -6.70 -1.61
N LEU A 458 39.77 -6.80 -2.84
CA LEU A 458 39.63 -7.98 -3.71
C LEU A 458 41.00 -8.56 -4.08
N ASP A 459 41.07 -9.88 -4.24
CA ASP A 459 42.21 -10.56 -4.84
C ASP A 459 42.24 -10.43 -6.38
N ALA A 460 43.27 -11.00 -7.03
CA ALA A 460 43.42 -10.95 -8.48
C ALA A 460 42.32 -11.71 -9.24
N GLU A 461 41.70 -12.69 -8.59
CA GLU A 461 40.60 -13.49 -9.10
C GLU A 461 39.22 -12.86 -8.83
N GLY A 462 39.17 -11.77 -8.05
CA GLY A 462 37.96 -11.02 -7.68
C GLY A 462 37.26 -11.51 -6.41
N ARG A 463 37.93 -12.26 -5.53
CA ARG A 463 37.38 -12.71 -4.24
C ARG A 463 37.60 -11.66 -3.16
N LEU A 464 36.64 -11.58 -2.24
CA LEU A 464 36.72 -10.72 -1.06
C LEU A 464 37.81 -11.26 -0.10
N LEU A 465 38.74 -10.37 0.30
CA LEU A 465 39.90 -10.74 1.11
C LEU A 465 39.59 -10.83 2.62
N ASP A 466 38.68 -10.00 3.10
CA ASP A 466 38.34 -9.90 4.53
C ASP A 466 37.30 -10.95 4.92
N ASP A 467 37.46 -11.59 6.08
CA ASP A 467 36.48 -12.55 6.62
C ASP A 467 35.13 -11.89 6.93
N LEU A 468 35.16 -10.61 7.31
CA LEU A 468 34.00 -9.78 7.60
C LEU A 468 34.05 -8.51 6.73
N VAL A 469 33.08 -8.39 5.84
CA VAL A 469 32.98 -7.29 4.88
C VAL A 469 31.90 -6.31 5.34
N SER A 470 32.21 -5.01 5.25
CA SER A 470 31.23 -3.95 5.49
C SER A 470 30.18 -3.94 4.38
N CYS A 471 28.92 -4.18 4.75
CA CYS A 471 27.80 -4.24 3.81
C CYS A 471 26.60 -3.44 4.32
N ARG A 472 25.70 -3.14 3.39
CA ARG A 472 24.36 -2.62 3.69
C ARG A 472 23.32 -3.72 3.51
N HIS A 473 22.39 -3.82 4.46
CA HIS A 473 21.21 -4.68 4.36
C HIS A 473 20.04 -4.01 5.07
N LEU A 474 18.85 -3.99 4.46
CA LEU A 474 17.65 -3.33 5.02
C LEU A 474 17.89 -1.89 5.49
N ASN A 475 18.63 -1.10 4.71
CA ASN A 475 19.02 0.29 5.00
C ASN A 475 19.98 0.48 6.20
N GLU A 476 20.53 -0.59 6.78
CA GLU A 476 21.50 -0.52 7.87
C GLU A 476 22.88 -1.02 7.43
N PHE A 477 23.94 -0.45 8.02
CA PHE A 477 25.31 -0.91 7.81
C PHE A 477 25.70 -1.92 8.88
N ALA A 478 26.16 -3.09 8.45
CA ALA A 478 26.67 -4.13 9.34
C ALA A 478 27.79 -4.92 8.68
N LEU A 479 28.55 -5.65 9.49
CA LEU A 479 29.58 -6.57 9.02
C LEU A 479 28.93 -7.93 8.72
N PHE A 480 29.17 -8.45 7.52
CA PHE A 480 28.71 -9.76 7.09
C PHE A 480 29.87 -10.64 6.67
N THR A 481 29.69 -11.95 6.84
CA THR A 481 30.62 -12.94 6.31
C THR A 481 30.51 -13.01 4.78
N VAL A 482 31.62 -13.34 4.12
CA VAL A 482 31.73 -13.35 2.65
C VAL A 482 30.68 -14.23 1.94
N ASP A 483 30.27 -15.33 2.57
CA ASP A 483 29.25 -16.24 2.05
C ASP A 483 27.85 -15.63 1.99
N ARG A 484 27.60 -14.57 2.77
CA ARG A 484 26.30 -13.88 2.81
C ARG A 484 26.21 -12.70 1.85
N VAL A 485 27.32 -12.24 1.27
CA VAL A 485 27.33 -11.11 0.34
C VAL A 485 26.82 -11.54 -1.03
N GLN A 486 25.78 -10.89 -1.56
CA GLN A 486 25.22 -11.22 -2.89
C GLN A 486 25.56 -10.18 -3.96
N TYR A 487 25.82 -8.93 -3.58
CA TYR A 487 26.11 -7.85 -4.51
C TYR A 487 27.22 -6.94 -3.98
N MET A 488 27.84 -6.18 -4.88
CA MET A 488 28.84 -5.15 -4.56
C MET A 488 28.58 -3.92 -5.43
N ASP A 489 28.80 -2.74 -4.86
CA ASP A 489 28.78 -1.47 -5.60
C ASP A 489 29.71 -1.50 -6.83
N VAL A 490 29.31 -0.87 -7.94
CA VAL A 490 30.11 -0.87 -9.18
C VAL A 490 31.27 0.13 -9.11
N SER A 491 31.05 1.27 -8.45
CA SER A 491 32.02 2.36 -8.41
C SER A 491 31.78 3.27 -7.21
N PRO A 492 32.83 3.80 -6.55
CA PRO A 492 32.68 4.82 -5.51
C PRO A 492 31.92 6.07 -6.00
N LYS A 493 32.01 6.38 -7.31
CA LYS A 493 31.34 7.54 -7.92
C LYS A 493 29.83 7.34 -8.10
N GLN A 494 29.29 6.15 -7.83
CA GLN A 494 27.88 5.87 -8.06
C GLN A 494 26.95 6.66 -7.13
N ILE A 495 27.43 7.11 -5.98
CA ILE A 495 26.62 7.77 -4.94
C ILE A 495 26.32 9.22 -5.31
N VAL A 496 27.18 9.85 -6.09
CA VAL A 496 27.15 11.29 -6.38
C VAL A 496 26.61 11.58 -7.78
N SER A 497 26.29 12.84 -8.05
CA SER A 497 25.88 13.33 -9.37
C SER A 497 27.09 13.67 -10.24
N VAL A 498 26.83 14.01 -11.50
CA VAL A 498 27.86 14.44 -12.46
C VAL A 498 28.63 15.67 -11.97
N ALA A 499 27.96 16.67 -11.40
CA ALA A 499 28.61 17.88 -10.89
C ALA A 499 29.50 17.58 -9.67
N ALA A 500 28.96 16.86 -8.68
CA ALA A 500 29.72 16.50 -7.49
C ALA A 500 30.92 15.59 -7.83
N ALA A 501 30.78 14.70 -8.82
CA ALA A 501 31.86 13.82 -9.27
C ALA A 501 33.03 14.55 -9.97
N LEU A 502 32.88 15.84 -10.33
CA LEU A 502 33.95 16.67 -10.89
C LEU A 502 34.78 17.38 -9.82
N ILE A 503 34.38 17.32 -8.55
CA ILE A 503 35.14 17.91 -7.43
C ILE A 503 36.28 16.94 -7.07
N PRO A 504 37.56 17.32 -7.26
CA PRO A 504 38.68 16.51 -6.78
C PRO A 504 38.75 16.58 -5.26
N PHE A 505 39.15 15.47 -4.62
CA PHE A 505 39.27 15.36 -3.15
C PHE A 505 37.95 15.60 -2.39
N LEU A 506 36.82 15.26 -3.00
CA LEU A 506 35.49 15.40 -2.41
C LEU A 506 35.38 14.74 -1.02
N GLU A 507 36.10 13.62 -0.81
CA GLU A 507 36.19 12.90 0.46
C GLU A 507 36.83 13.70 1.61
N HIS A 508 37.48 14.83 1.31
CA HIS A 508 38.10 15.71 2.29
C HIS A 508 37.31 17.00 2.54
N ASP A 509 36.23 17.22 1.78
CA ASP A 509 35.36 18.37 1.91
C ASP A 509 34.15 18.07 2.79
N ASP A 510 33.73 19.04 3.59
CA ASP A 510 32.43 18.98 4.27
C ASP A 510 31.28 18.96 3.26
N ALA A 511 30.21 18.23 3.56
CA ALA A 511 29.07 18.05 2.66
C ALA A 511 28.42 19.38 2.23
N ASN A 512 28.37 20.39 3.12
CA ASN A 512 27.80 21.69 2.76
C ASN A 512 28.71 22.47 1.81
N ARG A 513 30.03 22.31 1.93
CA ARG A 513 31.01 22.94 1.03
C ARG A 513 30.99 22.26 -0.34
N ALA A 514 30.87 20.94 -0.36
CA ALA A 514 30.66 20.19 -1.60
C ALA A 514 29.36 20.60 -2.30
N LEU A 515 28.27 20.80 -1.56
CA LEU A 515 26.99 21.29 -2.08
C LEU A 515 27.16 22.67 -2.72
N MET A 516 27.74 23.63 -2.00
CA MET A 516 28.03 24.97 -2.54
C MET A 516 28.92 24.89 -3.78
N GLY A 517 29.98 24.08 -3.75
CA GLY A 517 30.90 23.87 -4.87
C GLY A 517 30.19 23.36 -6.12
N SER A 518 29.36 22.32 -5.98
CA SER A 518 28.57 21.75 -7.08
C SER A 518 27.58 22.77 -7.68
N ASN A 519 26.99 23.62 -6.84
CA ASN A 519 26.08 24.69 -7.29
C ASN A 519 26.84 25.81 -8.01
N MET A 520 28.00 26.21 -7.51
CA MET A 520 28.83 27.27 -8.11
C MET A 520 29.40 26.84 -9.48
N GLN A 521 29.79 25.57 -9.65
CA GLN A 521 30.27 25.05 -10.94
C GLN A 521 29.25 25.26 -12.08
N ARG A 522 27.94 25.16 -11.80
CA ARG A 522 26.87 25.37 -12.79
C ARG A 522 26.67 26.83 -13.21
N GLN A 523 27.29 27.77 -12.49
CA GLN A 523 27.22 29.21 -12.74
C GLN A 523 28.48 29.75 -13.38
N ALA A 524 29.54 28.94 -13.52
CA ALA A 524 30.77 29.35 -14.16
C ALA A 524 30.53 29.72 -15.63
N VAL A 525 31.09 30.85 -16.08
CA VAL A 525 30.95 31.31 -17.46
C VAL A 525 32.20 30.91 -18.25
N PRO A 526 32.06 30.30 -19.45
CA PRO A 526 33.18 29.96 -20.30
C PRO A 526 34.04 31.18 -20.64
N THR A 527 35.35 31.05 -20.48
CA THR A 527 36.33 32.07 -20.86
C THR A 527 36.59 32.03 -22.37
N LEU A 528 37.18 33.11 -22.91
CA LEU A 528 37.56 33.18 -24.33
C LEU A 528 38.55 32.07 -24.74
N ARG A 529 39.45 31.70 -23.82
CA ARG A 529 40.42 30.61 -23.99
C ARG A 529 40.17 29.59 -22.89
N ALA A 530 39.63 28.44 -23.27
CA ALA A 530 39.41 27.34 -22.35
C ALA A 530 40.76 26.74 -21.94
N GLU A 531 40.99 26.65 -20.63
CA GLU A 531 42.12 25.93 -20.05
C GLU A 531 41.63 24.64 -19.41
N LYS A 532 42.42 23.57 -19.53
CA LYS A 532 42.09 22.29 -18.90
C LYS A 532 42.35 22.37 -17.39
N PRO A 533 41.52 21.74 -16.55
CA PRO A 533 41.85 21.62 -15.13
C PRO A 533 43.16 20.84 -14.97
N LEU A 534 44.11 21.39 -14.20
CA LEU A 534 45.37 20.71 -13.89
C LEU A 534 45.16 19.51 -12.96
N VAL A 535 44.14 19.59 -12.10
CA VAL A 535 43.69 18.53 -11.20
C VAL A 535 42.22 18.27 -11.52
N GLY A 536 41.91 17.08 -12.02
CA GLY A 536 40.56 16.64 -12.38
C GLY A 536 40.28 15.22 -11.89
N THR A 537 39.08 14.72 -12.13
CA THR A 537 38.62 13.41 -11.62
C THR A 537 38.51 12.33 -12.69
N GLY A 538 38.71 12.71 -13.96
CA GLY A 538 38.50 11.87 -15.14
C GLY A 538 37.05 11.86 -15.64
N MET A 539 36.13 12.54 -14.93
CA MET A 539 34.73 12.72 -15.38
C MET A 539 34.58 13.84 -16.42
N GLU A 540 35.63 14.65 -16.64
CA GLU A 540 35.62 15.80 -17.54
C GLU A 540 35.52 15.40 -19.03
N ARG A 541 35.85 14.15 -19.36
CA ARG A 541 35.83 13.59 -20.71
C ARG A 541 34.52 12.83 -20.95
#